data_AF-A0A370K048-F1
#
_entry.id   AF-A0A370K048-F1
#
_cell.length_a   1.000
_cell.length_b   1.000
_cell.length_c   1.000
_cell.angle_alpha   90.00
_cell.angle_beta   90.00
_cell.angle_gamma   90.00
#
_symmetry.space_group_name_H-M   'P 1'
#
loop_
_entity.id
_entity.type
_entity.pdbx_description
1 polymer ?
#
loop_
_entity_poly.entity_id
_entity_poly.type
_entity_poly.pdbx_seq_one_letter_code
_entity_poly.pdbx_strand_id
1 'polypeptide(L)' 'MDARGWVLKAVEALRFASEKEIARWLDEEGESFSRHELQRTLQQLLQEGVLELKNDLFRLKRKDGGGQAFERLFRD' A
#
# COMPACT_ATOMS: atom_id res chain seq x y z
N MET A 1 11.34 -13.00 -0.44
CA MET A 1 10.00 -12.55 -0.89
C MET A 1 10.20 -11.80 -2.19
N ASP A 2 9.29 -11.89 -3.16
CA ASP A 2 9.46 -11.15 -4.43
C ASP A 2 9.25 -9.64 -4.24
N ALA A 3 9.71 -8.84 -5.19
CA ALA A 3 9.65 -7.37 -5.14
C ALA A 3 8.24 -6.84 -4.78
N ARG A 4 7.20 -7.41 -5.39
CA ARG A 4 5.79 -7.09 -5.10
C ARG A 4 5.42 -7.32 -3.64
N GLY A 5 5.86 -8.43 -3.06
CA GLY A 5 5.54 -8.77 -1.67
C GLY A 5 6.20 -7.80 -0.69
N TRP A 6 7.45 -7.42 -0.94
CA TRP A 6 8.16 -6.45 -0.12
C TRP A 6 7.51 -5.06 -0.14
N VAL A 7 7.12 -4.58 -1.33
CA VAL A 7 6.40 -3.29 -1.46
C VAL A 7 5.06 -3.34 -0.73
N LEU A 8 4.31 -4.44 -0.82
CA LEU A 8 3.05 -4.59 -0.09
C LEU A 8 3.26 -4.60 1.43
N LYS A 9 4.28 -5.31 1.92
CA LYS A 9 4.64 -5.34 3.34
C LYS A 9 5.01 -3.94 3.85
N ALA A 10 5.76 -3.18 3.07
CA ALA A 10 6.12 -1.80 3.41
C ALA A 10 4.88 -0.89 3.53
N VAL A 11 3.98 -0.93 2.54
CA VAL A 11 2.75 -0.12 2.56
C VAL A 11 1.81 -0.55 3.70
N GLU A 12 1.76 -1.84 4.02
CA GLU A 12 0.99 -2.35 5.16
C GLU A 12 1.55 -1.84 6.49
N ALA A 13 2.87 -1.90 6.68
CA ALA A 13 3.55 -1.43 7.88
C ALA A 13 3.37 0.09 8.09
N LEU A 14 3.51 0.87 7.01
CA LEU A 14 3.43 2.34 7.06
C LEU A 14 1.99 2.87 7.02
N ARG A 15 1.01 2.04 6.62
CA ARG A 15 -0.42 2.33 6.43
C ARG A 15 -0.75 3.34 5.32
N PHE A 16 -0.08 4.50 5.31
CA PHE A 16 -0.16 5.54 4.32
C PHE A 16 1.25 6.12 4.13
N ALA A 17 1.82 5.98 2.95
CA ALA A 17 3.21 6.36 2.72
C ALA A 17 3.46 6.87 1.31
N SER A 18 4.36 7.84 1.19
CA SER A 18 4.92 8.28 -0.09
C SER A 18 5.91 7.24 -0.64
N GLU A 19 6.25 7.33 -1.94
CA GLU A 19 7.29 6.50 -2.57
C GLU A 19 8.63 6.57 -1.80
N LYS A 20 8.99 7.76 -1.29
CA LYS A 20 10.22 7.99 -0.55
C LYS A 20 10.23 7.28 0.81
N GLU A 21 9.11 7.28 1.51
CA GLU A 21 8.98 6.59 2.80
C GLU A 21 9.02 5.06 2.62
N ILE A 22 8.38 4.56 1.56
CA ILE A 22 8.42 3.15 1.19
C ILE A 22 9.86 2.72 0.85
N ALA A 23 10.57 3.49 0.02
CA ALA A 23 11.97 3.23 -0.32
C ALA A 23 12.84 3.17 0.94
N ARG A 24 12.69 4.16 1.83
CA ARG A 24 13.44 4.21 3.09
C ARG A 24 13.19 2.97 3.97
N TRP A 25 11.93 2.55 4.10
CA TRP A 25 11.59 1.38 4.89
C TRP A 25 12.18 0.09 4.30
N LEU A 26 12.20 -0.03 2.96
CA LEU A 26 12.82 -1.17 2.27
C LEU A 26 14.34 -1.20 2.50
N ASP A 27 15.03 -0.06 2.38
CA ASP A 27 16.45 0.06 2.70
C ASP A 27 16.74 -0.33 4.16
N GLU A 28 15.89 0.08 5.11
CA GLU A 28 16.01 -0.27 6.55
C GLU A 28 15.84 -1.78 6.80
N GLU A 29 15.04 -2.48 5.99
CA GLU A 29 14.88 -3.95 6.03
C GLU A 29 15.97 -4.70 5.23
N GLY A 30 16.90 -3.97 4.59
CA GLY A 30 17.99 -4.55 3.79
C GLY A 30 17.60 -4.91 2.35
N GLU A 31 16.46 -4.43 1.87
CA GLU A 31 15.95 -4.68 0.51
C GLU A 31 16.14 -3.44 -0.37
N SER A 32 17.12 -3.50 -1.27
CA SER A 32 17.43 -2.39 -2.17
C SER A 32 16.61 -2.46 -3.45
N PHE A 33 15.74 -1.48 -3.65
CA PHE A 33 15.02 -1.27 -4.91
C PHE A 33 15.65 -0.15 -5.72
N SER A 34 15.75 -0.32 -7.04
CA SER A 34 15.96 0.85 -7.90
C SER A 34 14.71 1.73 -7.91
N ARG A 35 14.86 3.04 -8.09
CA ARG A 35 13.72 3.96 -8.18
C ARG A 35 12.72 3.52 -9.26
N HIS A 36 13.21 3.09 -10.42
CA HIS A 36 12.36 2.64 -11.53
C HIS A 36 11.58 1.36 -11.15
N GLU A 37 12.23 0.43 -10.47
CA GLU A 37 11.61 -0.82 -10.04
C GLU A 37 10.51 -0.58 -9.01
N LEU A 38 10.78 0.22 -7.98
CA LEU A 38 9.78 0.59 -6.97
C LEU A 38 8.58 1.28 -7.62
N GLN A 39 8.84 2.28 -8.47
CA GLN A 39 7.78 3.02 -9.17
C GLN A 39 6.94 2.08 -10.05
N ARG A 40 7.58 1.17 -10.79
CA ARG A 40 6.89 0.19 -11.65
C ARG A 40 6.00 -0.74 -10.82
N THR A 41 6.50 -1.26 -9.71
CA THR A 41 5.73 -2.14 -8.82
C THR A 41 4.54 -1.41 -8.19
N LEU A 42 4.72 -0.18 -7.72
CA LEU A 42 3.64 0.64 -7.18
C LEU A 42 2.55 0.91 -8.23
N GLN A 43 2.95 1.25 -9.47
CA GLN A 43 2.01 1.46 -10.57
C GLN A 43 1.23 0.19 -10.93
N GLN A 44 1.89 -0.97 -10.98
CA GLN A 44 1.20 -2.25 -11.19
C GLN A 44 0.17 -2.53 -10.09
N LEU A 45 0.55 -2.32 -8.82
CA LEU A 45 -0.35 -2.53 -7.68
C LEU A 45 -1.55 -1.56 -7.65
N LEU A 46 -1.37 -0.33 -8.14
CA LEU A 46 -2.47 0.62 -8.37
C LEU A 46 -3.41 0.15 -9.49
N GLN A 47 -2.85 -0.30 -10.62
CA GLN A 47 -3.62 -0.82 -11.76
C GLN A 47 -4.40 -2.08 -11.40
N GLU A 48 -3.83 -2.96 -10.59
CA GLU A 48 -4.48 -4.15 -10.05
C GLU A 48 -5.55 -3.82 -8.98
N GLY A 49 -5.64 -2.57 -8.55
CA GLY A 49 -6.55 -2.13 -7.50
C GLY A 49 -6.23 -2.69 -6.11
N VAL A 50 -4.99 -3.16 -5.89
CA VAL A 50 -4.51 -3.61 -4.58
C VAL A 50 -4.17 -2.40 -3.71
N LEU A 51 -3.57 -1.37 -4.32
CA LEU A 51 -3.29 -0.09 -3.69
C LEU A 51 -4.25 0.99 -4.16
N GLU A 52 -4.35 2.06 -3.38
CA GLU A 52 -4.95 3.33 -3.75
C GLU A 52 -3.93 4.45 -3.52
N LEU A 53 -3.92 5.45 -4.41
CA LEU A 53 -3.13 6.67 -4.25
C LEU A 53 -4.06 7.81 -3.82
N LYS A 54 -3.77 8.43 -2.67
CA LYS A 54 -4.54 9.58 -2.16
C LYS A 54 -3.58 10.63 -1.62
N ASN A 55 -3.64 11.85 -2.17
CA ASN A 55 -2.75 12.96 -1.79
C ASN A 55 -1.27 12.55 -1.83
N ASP A 56 -0.84 11.90 -2.92
CA ASP A 56 0.52 11.37 -3.11
C ASP A 56 0.98 10.28 -2.11
N LEU A 57 0.05 9.72 -1.32
CA LEU A 57 0.29 8.62 -0.40
C LEU A 57 -0.37 7.33 -0.88
N PHE A 58 0.42 6.26 -0.91
CA PHE A 58 -0.02 4.91 -1.19
C PHE A 58 -0.60 4.27 0.07
N ARG A 59 -1.69 3.53 -0.09
CA ARG A 59 -2.31 2.71 0.96
C ARG A 59 -2.90 1.44 0.38
N LEU A 60 -3.10 0.42 1.22
CA LEU A 60 -3.89 -0.74 0.84
C LEU A 60 -5.34 -0.33 0.57
N LYS A 61 -5.90 -0.81 -0.55
CA LYS A 61 -7.33 -0.67 -0.82
C LYS A 61 -8.10 -1.43 0.24
N ARG A 62 -9.01 -0.75 0.94
CA ARG A 62 -9.89 -1.42 1.90
C ARG A 62 -10.83 -2.35 1.13
N LYS A 63 -10.95 -3.60 1.58
CA LYS A 63 -12.12 -4.41 1.19
C LYS A 63 -13.37 -3.68 1.71
N ASP A 64 -14.37 -3.47 0.87
CA ASP A 64 -15.64 -2.78 1.14
C ASP A 64 -16.53 -3.44 2.24
N GLY A 65 -15.95 -3.85 3.37
CA GLY A 65 -16.66 -4.47 4.49
C GLY A 65 -17.17 -3.50 5.56
N GLY A 66 -16.80 -2.22 5.49
CA GLY A 66 -17.10 -1.24 6.54
C GLY A 66 -18.53 -0.71 6.52
N GLY A 67 -19.13 -0.56 5.34
CA GLY A 67 -20.49 0.00 5.20
C GLY A 67 -21.55 -0.89 5.85
N GLN A 68 -21.46 -2.21 5.65
CA GLN A 68 -22.44 -3.15 6.20
C GLN A 68 -22.30 -3.37 7.72
N ALA A 69 -21.09 -3.21 8.28
CA ALA A 69 -20.89 -3.34 9.73
C ALA A 69 -21.39 -2.11 10.50
N PHE A 70 -21.25 -0.92 9.91
CA PHE A 70 -21.77 0.33 10.49
C PHE A 70 -23.31 0.38 10.37
N GLU A 71 -23.90 0.03 9.23
CA GLU A 71 -25.37 0.00 9.07
C GLU A 71 -26.09 -1.00 10.00
N ARG A 72 -25.40 -2.06 10.46
CA ARG A 72 -25.96 -3.02 11.43
C ARG A 72 -25.89 -2.52 12.88
N LEU A 73 -25.02 -1.56 13.20
CA LEU A 73 -24.84 -1.04 14.56
C LEU A 73 -25.75 0.17 14.86
N PHE A 74 -26.28 0.83 13.83
CA PHE A 74 -27.09 2.06 13.98
C PHE A 74 -28.52 1.93 13.42
N ARG A 75 -28.99 0.71 13.12
CA ARG A 75 -30.42 0.41 13.01
C ARG A 75 -30.92 -0.14 14.34
N ASP A 76 -31.17 0.76 15.28
CA ASP A 76 -32.17 0.59 16.33
C ASP A 76 -33.07 1.84 16.34
#